data_AF-A0A521UGQ8-F1
#
_entry.id   AF-A0A521UGQ8-F1
#
_cell.length_a   1.000
_cell.length_b   1.000
_cell.length_c   1.000
_cell.angle_alpha   90.00
_cell.angle_beta   90.00
_cell.angle_gamma   90.00
#
_symmetry.space_group_name_H-M   'P 1'
#
loop_
_entity.id
_entity.type
_entity.pdbx_description
1 polymer ?
#
loop_
_entity_poly.entity_id
_entity_poly.type
_entity_poly.pdbx_seq_one_letter_code
_entity_poly.pdbx_strand_id
1 'polypeptide(L)'
;MSVQGTYPTTRTLGYAGALADSGPSDVKTVIAAVVIAAGLVVIKGATPAKGYLPTTPDAADVDAIIATGASAATAQAISGAGLDGAVGAGNMTPPRNVVLVLNSHTDWDATVATVTGLDADGNIQQEDLLIPNGGNVTVTGVKLFAKITSLYIPAQTGATGTFTLGTGSALGPLNGASVHGVALYDATREPEAYPIGYPVPCVRRGRVFVTSETSYSDGDPVFVRFIAAGAEVAGQVRNVADSNDCVLLQGARFWRSGSAGVAAINLNL
;
A
#
# COMPACT_ATOMS: atom_id res chain seq x y z
N MET A 1 22.56 -47.54 20.48
CA MET A 1 21.86 -46.26 20.70
C MET A 1 22.52 -45.23 19.80
N SER A 2 21.82 -44.70 18.81
CA SER A 2 22.34 -43.59 18.00
C SER A 2 22.33 -42.33 18.87
N VAL A 3 23.52 -41.86 19.23
CA VAL A 3 23.67 -40.62 19.98
C VAL A 3 23.40 -39.47 19.01
N GLN A 4 22.44 -38.61 19.35
CA GLN A 4 22.17 -37.39 18.60
C GLN A 4 23.41 -36.49 18.64
N GLY A 5 24.13 -36.43 17.51
CA GLY A 5 25.42 -35.74 17.38
C GLY A 5 25.32 -34.26 16.99
N THR A 6 24.11 -33.76 16.73
CA THR A 6 23.89 -32.39 16.29
C THR A 6 22.72 -31.79 17.07
N TYR A 7 23.02 -30.72 17.81
CA TYR A 7 22.01 -29.80 18.33
C TYR A 7 22.00 -28.57 17.43
N PRO A 8 20.85 -28.14 16.90
CA PRO A 8 20.79 -26.86 16.20
C PRO A 8 21.23 -25.75 17.17
N THR A 9 22.28 -25.03 16.80
CA THR A 9 22.85 -23.94 17.61
C THR A 9 22.09 -22.63 17.43
N THR A 10 21.24 -22.56 16.41
CA THR A 10 20.23 -21.54 16.23
C THR A 10 19.09 -21.80 17.21
N ARG A 11 18.95 -20.94 18.22
CA ARG A 11 17.67 -20.84 18.95
C ARG A 11 16.58 -20.57 17.91
N THR A 12 15.56 -21.42 17.85
CA THR A 12 14.31 -21.09 17.17
C THR A 12 13.80 -19.78 17.79
N LEU A 13 13.90 -18.68 17.03
CA LEU A 13 13.55 -17.34 17.52
C LEU A 13 12.08 -17.31 17.97
N GLY A 14 11.22 -18.06 17.29
CA GLY A 14 9.81 -18.27 17.55
C GLY A 14 9.18 -18.92 16.31
N TYR A 15 7.86 -18.86 16.20
CA TYR A 15 7.12 -19.16 14.97
C TYR A 15 6.45 -17.89 14.46
N ALA A 16 6.26 -17.77 13.14
CA ALA A 16 5.57 -16.63 12.56
C ALA A 16 4.17 -16.45 13.19
N GLY A 17 3.85 -15.23 13.61
CA GLY A 17 2.65 -14.87 14.34
C GLY A 17 2.71 -15.02 15.86
N ALA A 18 3.78 -15.55 16.46
CA ALA A 18 3.94 -15.49 17.91
C ALA A 18 4.29 -14.06 18.37
N LEU A 19 3.81 -13.66 19.55
CA LEU A 19 4.36 -12.48 20.22
C LEU A 19 5.83 -12.73 20.58
N ALA A 20 6.68 -11.74 20.30
CA ALA A 20 8.12 -11.87 20.48
C ALA A 20 8.58 -11.52 21.91
N ASP A 21 7.70 -10.97 22.72
CA ASP A 21 7.90 -10.74 24.15
C ASP A 21 6.56 -10.78 24.91
N SER A 22 6.66 -10.72 26.24
CA SER A 22 5.52 -10.60 27.15
C SER A 22 5.15 -9.14 27.44
N GLY A 23 5.59 -8.20 26.59
CA GLY A 23 5.27 -6.80 26.74
C GLY A 23 3.80 -6.51 26.41
N PRO A 24 3.31 -5.30 26.72
CA PRO A 24 1.98 -4.88 26.30
C PRO A 24 1.85 -4.96 24.78
N SER A 25 0.76 -5.56 24.31
CA SER A 25 0.40 -5.59 22.90
C SER A 25 -1.04 -5.10 22.70
N ASP A 26 -1.26 -4.40 21.59
CA ASP A 26 -2.60 -4.05 21.12
C ASP A 26 -3.02 -5.08 20.07
N VAL A 27 -4.04 -5.87 20.38
CA VAL A 27 -4.55 -6.94 19.52
C VAL A 27 -5.99 -6.64 19.18
N LYS A 28 -6.27 -6.58 17.88
CA LYS A 28 -7.61 -6.40 17.33
C LYS A 28 -8.01 -7.64 16.56
N THR A 29 -9.21 -8.14 16.80
CA THR A 29 -9.77 -9.24 16.00
C THR A 29 -10.49 -8.71 14.76
N VAL A 30 -10.29 -9.37 13.63
CA VAL A 30 -10.99 -9.11 12.37
C VAL A 30 -11.58 -10.42 11.82
N ILE A 31 -12.53 -10.32 10.89
CA ILE A 31 -13.04 -11.49 10.19
C ILE A 31 -12.23 -11.71 8.92
N ALA A 32 -11.66 -12.91 8.74
CA ALA A 32 -10.96 -13.30 7.53
C ALA A 32 -11.85 -13.17 6.28
N ALA A 33 -11.46 -12.32 5.32
CA ALA A 33 -12.08 -12.31 3.99
C ALA A 33 -11.47 -13.36 3.05
N VAL A 34 -10.23 -13.76 3.33
CA VAL A 34 -9.45 -14.76 2.61
C VAL A 34 -8.82 -15.71 3.62
N VAL A 35 -8.21 -16.80 3.17
CA VAL A 35 -7.43 -17.66 4.07
C VAL A 35 -6.17 -16.89 4.51
N ILE A 36 -5.93 -16.79 5.82
CA ILE A 36 -4.83 -15.98 6.39
C ILE A 36 -3.92 -16.87 7.26
N ALA A 37 -2.66 -17.01 6.88
CA ALA A 37 -1.67 -17.65 7.74
C ALA A 37 -1.18 -16.70 8.83
N ALA A 38 -0.79 -17.26 9.98
CA ALA A 38 -0.17 -16.49 11.06
C ALA A 38 1.17 -15.87 10.60
N GLY A 39 1.49 -14.69 11.13
CA GLY A 39 2.71 -13.94 10.81
C GLY A 39 2.65 -13.13 9.50
N LEU A 40 1.53 -13.16 8.78
CA LEU A 40 1.32 -12.30 7.62
C LEU A 40 0.73 -10.95 8.03
N VAL A 41 1.14 -9.89 7.33
CA VAL A 41 0.51 -8.57 7.43
C VAL A 41 -0.89 -8.64 6.84
N VAL A 42 -1.88 -8.21 7.61
CA VAL A 42 -3.30 -8.19 7.23
C VAL A 42 -3.73 -6.76 6.93
N ILE A 43 -4.18 -6.52 5.71
CA ILE A 43 -4.64 -5.21 5.26
C ILE A 43 -6.16 -5.06 5.37
N LYS A 44 -6.61 -3.81 5.38
CA LYS A 44 -8.02 -3.46 5.15
C LYS A 44 -8.29 -3.53 3.65
N GLY A 45 -9.50 -3.92 3.29
CA GLY A 45 -9.95 -3.97 1.90
C GLY A 45 -11.33 -3.35 1.74
N ALA A 46 -12.08 -3.81 0.74
CA ALA A 46 -13.41 -3.29 0.40
C ALA A 46 -14.39 -3.26 1.57
N THR A 47 -14.29 -4.22 2.51
CA THR A 47 -15.01 -4.17 3.79
C THR A 47 -14.01 -3.90 4.92
N PRO A 48 -13.99 -2.67 5.50
CA PRO A 48 -12.98 -2.29 6.48
C PRO A 48 -12.94 -3.15 7.75
N ALA A 49 -14.02 -3.87 8.09
CA ALA A 49 -14.08 -4.77 9.25
C ALA A 49 -13.44 -6.15 9.00
N LYS A 50 -13.19 -6.52 7.73
CA LYS A 50 -12.58 -7.79 7.35
C LYS A 50 -11.08 -7.64 7.12
N GLY A 51 -10.34 -8.73 7.35
CA GLY A 51 -8.92 -8.85 7.07
C GLY A 51 -8.68 -9.48 5.69
N TYR A 52 -7.80 -8.86 4.92
CA TYR A 52 -7.36 -9.33 3.60
C TYR A 52 -5.84 -9.52 3.61
N LEU A 53 -5.33 -10.38 2.74
CA LEU A 53 -3.91 -10.34 2.40
C LEU A 53 -3.66 -9.23 1.39
N PRO A 54 -2.45 -8.65 1.36
CA PRO A 54 -2.03 -7.81 0.25
C PRO A 54 -2.27 -8.51 -1.08
N THR A 55 -2.79 -7.77 -2.05
CA THR A 55 -2.95 -8.23 -3.43
C THR A 55 -2.14 -7.33 -4.32
N THR A 56 -1.72 -7.84 -5.48
CA THR A 56 -1.07 -7.03 -6.51
C THR A 56 -1.88 -5.76 -6.74
N PRO A 57 -1.30 -4.57 -6.52
CA PRO A 57 -1.95 -3.32 -6.85
C PRO A 57 -2.24 -3.28 -8.35
N ASP A 58 -3.31 -2.60 -8.75
CA ASP A 58 -3.61 -2.45 -10.17
C ASP A 58 -2.41 -1.83 -10.89
N ALA A 59 -2.23 -2.15 -12.16
CA ALA A 59 -1.20 -1.52 -12.98
C ALA A 59 -1.40 0.00 -13.02
N ALA A 60 -0.36 0.74 -13.43
CA ALA A 60 -0.53 2.13 -13.79
C ALA A 60 -1.65 2.23 -14.84
N ASP A 61 -2.56 3.16 -14.60
CA ASP A 61 -3.82 3.25 -15.31
C ASP A 61 -4.08 4.72 -15.61
N VAL A 62 -4.08 5.05 -16.90
CA VAL A 62 -4.14 6.40 -17.45
C VAL A 62 -5.48 7.08 -17.22
N ASP A 63 -6.54 6.30 -16.95
CA ASP A 63 -7.91 6.81 -16.83
C ASP A 63 -8.56 6.45 -15.48
N ALA A 64 -7.75 6.00 -14.52
CA ALA A 64 -8.20 5.58 -13.20
C ALA A 64 -9.00 6.64 -12.43
N ILE A 65 -8.72 7.94 -12.56
CA ILE A 65 -9.34 9.00 -11.75
C ILE A 65 -10.36 9.81 -12.56
N ILE A 66 -9.99 10.24 -13.76
CA ILE A 66 -10.87 10.93 -14.72
C ILE A 66 -10.74 10.20 -16.05
N ALA A 67 -11.85 9.64 -16.52
CA ALA A 67 -11.88 8.79 -17.71
C ALA A 67 -11.62 9.61 -18.98
N THR A 68 -12.25 10.77 -19.09
CA THR A 68 -12.02 11.72 -20.18
C THR A 68 -12.44 13.12 -19.73
N GLY A 69 -11.56 14.09 -19.92
CA GLY A 69 -11.85 15.50 -19.77
C GLY A 69 -11.52 16.27 -21.05
N ALA A 70 -12.09 17.47 -21.17
CA ALA A 70 -11.74 18.42 -22.21
C ALA A 70 -11.26 19.72 -21.57
N SER A 71 -10.37 20.44 -22.24
CA SER A 71 -10.00 21.82 -21.90
C SER A 71 -11.26 22.72 -21.90
N ALA A 72 -11.16 23.93 -21.36
CA ALA A 72 -12.26 24.89 -21.43
C ALA A 72 -11.76 26.33 -21.41
N ALA A 73 -12.53 27.23 -22.04
CA ALA A 73 -12.32 28.68 -21.99
C ALA A 73 -12.53 29.31 -20.60
N THR A 74 -12.95 28.50 -19.63
CA THR A 74 -13.12 28.89 -18.22
C THR A 74 -12.36 27.94 -17.33
N ALA A 75 -11.91 28.42 -16.17
CA ALA A 75 -11.25 27.56 -15.20
C ALA A 75 -12.17 26.40 -14.78
N GLN A 76 -11.59 25.21 -14.65
CA GLN A 76 -12.29 23.98 -14.34
C GLN A 76 -11.90 23.50 -12.94
N ALA A 77 -12.90 23.13 -12.14
CA ALA A 77 -12.72 22.45 -10.86
C ALA A 77 -13.49 21.12 -10.92
N ILE A 78 -12.79 20.05 -11.25
CA ILE A 78 -13.36 18.72 -11.42
C ILE A 78 -13.28 17.98 -10.10
N SER A 79 -14.42 17.55 -9.58
CA SER A 79 -14.55 16.88 -8.28
C SER A 79 -15.81 16.02 -8.22
N GLY A 80 -15.95 15.22 -7.16
CA GLY A 80 -17.14 14.40 -6.93
C GLY A 80 -17.42 13.46 -8.11
N ALA A 81 -18.61 13.59 -8.70
CA ALA A 81 -19.02 12.79 -9.86
C ALA A 81 -18.20 13.05 -11.14
N GLY A 82 -17.44 14.14 -11.21
CA GLY A 82 -16.50 14.39 -12.30
C GLY A 82 -15.21 13.57 -12.21
N LEU A 83 -14.98 12.88 -11.09
CA LEU A 83 -13.92 11.86 -10.95
C LEU A 83 -14.53 10.50 -11.32
N ASP A 84 -14.71 10.30 -12.62
CA ASP A 84 -15.50 9.22 -13.23
C ASP A 84 -14.66 8.06 -13.79
N GLY A 85 -13.36 8.05 -13.48
CA GLY A 85 -12.46 6.95 -13.81
C GLY A 85 -12.76 5.65 -13.05
N ALA A 86 -12.01 4.60 -13.36
CA ALA A 86 -12.20 3.27 -12.77
C ALA A 86 -12.13 3.26 -11.22
N VAL A 87 -11.22 4.05 -10.64
CA VAL A 87 -11.13 4.32 -9.20
C VAL A 87 -11.95 5.56 -8.82
N GLY A 88 -11.90 6.60 -9.66
CA GLY A 88 -12.62 7.85 -9.47
C GLY A 88 -12.30 8.53 -8.13
N ALA A 89 -13.36 8.88 -7.39
CA ALA A 89 -13.26 9.41 -6.02
C ALA A 89 -13.05 8.30 -4.95
N GLY A 90 -12.64 7.10 -5.33
CA GLY A 90 -12.35 5.98 -4.45
C GLY A 90 -11.02 6.11 -3.70
N ASN A 91 -10.81 5.21 -2.73
CA ASN A 91 -9.54 5.11 -2.02
C ASN A 91 -8.58 4.20 -2.80
N MET A 92 -7.29 4.54 -2.76
CA MET A 92 -6.19 3.74 -3.29
C MET A 92 -5.41 3.14 -2.13
N THR A 93 -5.20 1.83 -2.15
CA THR A 93 -4.38 1.13 -1.17
C THR A 93 -3.48 0.12 -1.90
N PRO A 94 -2.15 0.36 -1.94
CA PRO A 94 -1.42 1.49 -1.35
C PRO A 94 -1.72 2.85 -2.04
N PRO A 95 -1.36 3.99 -1.42
CA PRO A 95 -1.37 5.30 -2.08
C PRO A 95 -0.56 5.29 -3.38
N ARG A 96 -0.95 6.10 -4.38
CA ARG A 96 -0.26 6.15 -5.68
C ARG A 96 0.01 7.55 -6.15
N ASN A 97 1.02 7.72 -7.00
CA ASN A 97 1.21 8.97 -7.72
C ASN A 97 0.19 9.10 -8.84
N VAL A 98 0.00 10.33 -9.33
CA VAL A 98 -0.94 10.64 -10.40
C VAL A 98 -0.23 10.90 -11.72
N VAL A 99 -0.95 10.67 -12.82
CA VAL A 99 -0.46 10.90 -14.18
C VAL A 99 -1.53 11.66 -14.96
N LEU A 100 -1.19 12.84 -15.46
CA LEU A 100 -2.04 13.64 -16.35
C LEU A 100 -1.57 13.43 -17.79
N VAL A 101 -2.43 12.91 -18.65
CA VAL A 101 -2.13 12.72 -20.08
C VAL A 101 -2.90 13.74 -20.89
N LEU A 102 -2.20 14.48 -21.74
CA LEU A 102 -2.74 15.55 -22.57
C LEU A 102 -2.56 15.17 -24.04
N ASN A 103 -3.62 15.29 -24.85
CA ASN A 103 -3.49 15.13 -26.29
C ASN A 103 -2.70 16.29 -26.93
N SER A 104 -2.29 16.11 -28.18
CA SER A 104 -1.72 17.19 -28.99
C SER A 104 -2.83 18.13 -29.48
N HIS A 105 -2.89 19.36 -28.96
CA HIS A 105 -3.90 20.35 -29.37
C HIS A 105 -3.47 21.79 -29.10
N THR A 106 -3.89 22.72 -29.96
CA THR A 106 -3.63 24.17 -29.81
C THR A 106 -4.39 24.83 -28.66
N ASP A 107 -5.27 24.09 -27.99
CA ASP A 107 -6.06 24.62 -26.88
C ASP A 107 -5.30 24.53 -25.57
N TRP A 108 -4.22 23.73 -25.53
CA TRP A 108 -3.36 23.64 -24.36
C TRP A 108 -2.43 24.85 -24.32
N ASP A 109 -2.68 25.74 -23.37
CA ASP A 109 -1.82 26.83 -23.00
C ASP A 109 -0.85 26.38 -21.90
N ALA A 110 0.37 26.92 -21.94
CA ALA A 110 1.33 26.66 -20.87
C ALA A 110 0.80 27.18 -19.52
N THR A 111 0.53 26.27 -18.58
CA THR A 111 -0.05 26.60 -17.26
C THR A 111 0.24 25.51 -16.23
N VAL A 112 -0.31 25.66 -15.03
CA VAL A 112 -0.21 24.66 -13.95
C VAL A 112 -1.61 24.18 -13.58
N ALA A 113 -1.82 22.87 -13.69
CA ALA A 113 -2.96 22.22 -13.07
C ALA A 113 -2.61 21.82 -11.64
N THR A 114 -3.58 21.87 -10.73
CA THR A 114 -3.38 21.50 -9.33
C THR A 114 -4.27 20.32 -8.99
N VAL A 115 -3.67 19.21 -8.59
CA VAL A 115 -4.35 18.03 -8.04
C VAL A 115 -4.43 18.20 -6.54
N THR A 116 -5.61 17.98 -5.95
CA THR A 116 -5.82 17.97 -4.50
C THR A 116 -6.37 16.62 -4.06
N GLY A 117 -5.82 16.07 -2.99
CA GLY A 117 -6.23 14.78 -2.45
C GLY A 117 -5.75 14.56 -1.03
N LEU A 118 -5.87 13.33 -0.57
CA LEU A 118 -5.44 12.90 0.76
C LEU A 118 -4.17 12.06 0.66
N ASP A 119 -3.27 12.19 1.63
CA ASP A 119 -2.14 11.27 1.83
C ASP A 119 -2.56 9.98 2.57
N ALA A 120 -1.61 9.11 2.86
CA ALA A 120 -1.85 7.86 3.59
C ALA A 120 -2.45 8.08 4.99
N ASP A 121 -2.11 9.19 5.64
CA ASP A 121 -2.55 9.55 6.99
C ASP A 121 -3.91 10.28 6.97
N GLY A 122 -4.44 10.58 5.79
CA GLY A 122 -5.70 11.30 5.60
C GLY A 122 -5.55 12.82 5.62
N ASN A 123 -4.34 13.36 5.59
CA ASN A 123 -4.12 14.80 5.50
C ASN A 123 -4.30 15.28 4.07
N ILE A 124 -4.81 16.50 3.92
CA ILE A 124 -4.93 17.15 2.62
C ILE A 124 -3.54 17.50 2.09
N GLN A 125 -3.30 17.17 0.84
CA GLN A 125 -2.11 17.57 0.08
C GLN A 125 -2.48 17.98 -1.34
N GLN A 126 -1.60 18.78 -1.93
CA GLN A 126 -1.74 19.27 -3.30
C GLN A 126 -0.47 19.04 -4.09
N GLU A 127 -0.61 18.79 -5.39
CA GLU A 127 0.50 18.70 -6.33
C GLU A 127 0.21 19.53 -7.58
N ASP A 128 1.21 20.27 -8.01
CA ASP A 128 1.18 21.08 -9.22
C ASP A 128 1.78 20.27 -10.39
N LEU A 129 1.01 20.19 -11.47
CA LEU A 129 1.37 19.49 -12.71
C LEU A 129 1.49 20.52 -13.83
N LEU A 130 2.67 20.62 -14.43
CA LEU A 130 2.95 21.57 -15.50
C LEU A 130 2.34 21.11 -16.82
N ILE A 131 1.40 21.89 -17.35
CA ILE A 131 0.84 21.74 -18.69
C ILE A 131 1.70 22.56 -19.66
N PRO A 132 2.32 21.95 -20.69
CA PRO A 132 3.05 22.68 -21.72
C PRO A 132 2.11 23.20 -22.81
N ASN A 133 2.55 24.24 -23.52
CA ASN A 133 1.83 24.74 -24.68
C ASN A 133 1.75 23.66 -25.78
N GLY A 134 0.56 23.43 -26.32
CA GLY A 134 0.30 22.41 -27.34
C GLY A 134 0.04 20.99 -26.82
N GLY A 135 0.22 20.74 -25.51
CA GLY A 135 -0.02 19.43 -24.89
C GLY A 135 0.94 18.34 -25.39
N ASN A 136 0.39 17.20 -25.81
CA ASN A 136 1.12 16.01 -26.28
C ASN A 136 2.15 15.48 -25.27
N VAL A 137 1.76 15.42 -24.01
CA VAL A 137 2.66 15.03 -22.92
C VAL A 137 1.94 14.19 -21.88
N THR A 138 2.72 13.33 -21.24
CA THR A 138 2.35 12.65 -20.00
C THR A 138 3.10 13.33 -18.85
N VAL A 139 2.35 14.00 -17.98
CA VAL A 139 2.88 14.68 -16.80
C VAL A 139 2.72 13.75 -15.60
N THR A 140 3.84 13.24 -15.09
CA THR A 140 3.86 12.32 -13.95
C THR A 140 4.14 13.09 -12.66
N GLY A 141 3.19 13.03 -11.72
CA GLY A 141 3.38 13.53 -10.37
C GLY A 141 4.32 12.66 -9.53
N VAL A 142 4.87 13.24 -8.47
CA VAL A 142 5.76 12.60 -7.50
C VAL A 142 5.09 12.39 -6.14
N LYS A 143 4.03 13.14 -5.80
CA LYS A 143 3.31 12.94 -4.54
C LYS A 143 2.42 11.70 -4.62
N LEU A 144 2.29 11.00 -3.49
CA LEU A 144 1.54 9.75 -3.37
C LEU A 144 0.23 10.04 -2.65
N PHE A 145 -0.89 9.85 -3.33
CA PHE A 145 -2.23 10.10 -2.82
C PHE A 145 -2.93 8.79 -2.47
N ALA A 146 -3.56 8.74 -1.29
CA ALA A 146 -4.48 7.66 -0.93
C ALA A 146 -5.87 7.89 -1.52
N LYS A 147 -6.18 9.12 -1.91
CA LYS A 147 -7.46 9.51 -2.51
C LYS A 147 -7.32 10.82 -3.27
N ILE A 148 -7.91 10.94 -4.46
CA ILE A 148 -8.04 12.22 -5.16
C ILE A 148 -9.41 12.83 -4.85
N THR A 149 -9.42 14.14 -4.63
CA THR A 149 -10.63 14.90 -4.28
C THR A 149 -10.99 15.93 -5.34
N SER A 150 -9.98 16.53 -6.01
CA SER A 150 -10.22 17.42 -7.14
C SER A 150 -9.01 17.55 -8.06
N LEU A 151 -9.30 17.90 -9.30
CA LEU A 151 -8.34 18.47 -10.25
C LEU A 151 -8.81 19.88 -10.62
N TYR A 152 -7.91 20.85 -10.49
CA TYR A 152 -8.11 22.21 -10.98
C TYR A 152 -7.26 22.45 -12.21
N ILE A 153 -7.88 22.92 -13.30
CA ILE A 153 -7.18 23.36 -14.52
C ILE A 153 -7.57 24.81 -14.80
N PRO A 154 -6.62 25.75 -14.90
CA PRO A 154 -6.90 27.12 -15.32
C PRO A 154 -7.55 27.19 -16.70
N ALA A 155 -8.24 28.30 -16.98
CA ALA A 155 -8.82 28.54 -18.31
C ALA A 155 -7.77 28.35 -19.42
N GLN A 156 -8.22 27.74 -20.51
CA GLN A 156 -7.47 27.39 -21.71
C GLN A 156 -8.05 28.14 -22.92
N THR A 157 -7.33 28.17 -24.04
CA THR A 157 -7.77 28.91 -25.23
C THR A 157 -9.03 28.31 -25.88
N GLY A 158 -9.28 27.01 -25.71
CA GLY A 158 -10.44 26.33 -26.30
C GLY A 158 -10.91 25.09 -25.52
N ALA A 159 -11.86 24.35 -26.10
CA ALA A 159 -12.54 23.22 -25.46
C ALA A 159 -12.38 21.87 -26.18
N THR A 160 -11.37 21.77 -27.03
CA THR A 160 -11.10 20.61 -27.89
C THR A 160 -9.79 19.89 -27.57
N GLY A 161 -8.96 20.44 -26.68
CA GLY A 161 -7.92 19.67 -26.01
C GLY A 161 -8.55 18.61 -25.10
N THR A 162 -8.05 17.38 -25.12
CA THR A 162 -8.55 16.28 -24.29
C THR A 162 -7.48 15.80 -23.33
N PHE A 163 -7.91 15.32 -22.17
CA PHE A 163 -7.01 14.79 -21.15
C PHE A 163 -7.64 13.63 -20.39
N THR A 164 -6.79 12.87 -19.71
CA THR A 164 -7.19 11.90 -18.68
C THR A 164 -6.35 12.14 -17.43
N LEU A 165 -6.88 11.77 -16.28
CA LEU A 165 -6.12 11.73 -15.03
C LEU A 165 -6.14 10.31 -14.50
N GLY A 166 -4.96 9.75 -14.32
CA GLY A 166 -4.75 8.37 -13.93
C GLY A 166 -3.84 8.22 -12.72
N THR A 167 -3.51 6.97 -12.42
CA THR A 167 -2.53 6.59 -11.41
C THR A 167 -1.25 6.09 -12.07
N GLY A 168 -0.10 6.50 -11.54
CA GLY A 168 1.21 5.97 -11.92
C GLY A 168 1.56 4.69 -11.17
N SER A 169 2.78 4.20 -11.39
CA SER A 169 3.26 2.93 -10.84
C SER A 169 3.89 3.06 -9.45
N ALA A 170 4.12 4.27 -8.94
CA ALA A 170 4.75 4.45 -7.64
C ALA A 170 3.77 4.09 -6.52
N LEU A 171 4.25 3.30 -5.56
CA LEU A 171 3.46 2.87 -4.40
C LEU A 171 3.91 3.58 -3.13
N GLY A 172 2.96 4.20 -2.45
CA GLY A 172 3.15 4.87 -1.16
C GLY A 172 2.99 3.95 0.03
N PRO A 173 3.37 4.42 1.22
CA PRO A 173 3.43 3.59 2.41
C PRO A 173 2.04 3.14 2.91
N LEU A 174 2.07 2.07 3.70
CA LEU A 174 0.96 1.63 4.53
C LEU A 174 1.11 2.13 5.97
N ASN A 175 -0.01 2.41 6.64
CA ASN A 175 -0.08 2.77 8.05
C ASN A 175 -1.27 2.10 8.75
N GLY A 176 -1.59 2.50 9.99
CA GLY A 176 -2.74 2.02 10.74
C GLY A 176 -4.11 2.32 10.13
N ALA A 177 -4.19 3.24 9.15
CA ALA A 177 -5.41 3.49 8.38
C ALA A 177 -5.67 2.37 7.35
N SER A 178 -4.62 1.78 6.79
CA SER A 178 -4.73 0.72 5.75
C SER A 178 -4.47 -0.69 6.25
N VAL A 179 -3.94 -0.85 7.46
CA VAL A 179 -3.50 -2.15 8.01
C VAL A 179 -4.25 -2.50 9.29
N HIS A 180 -4.60 -3.78 9.46
CA HIS A 180 -5.18 -4.31 10.70
C HIS A 180 -4.13 -4.83 11.68
N GLY A 181 -2.95 -5.21 11.20
CA GLY A 181 -1.84 -5.70 12.00
C GLY A 181 -1.18 -6.92 11.37
N VAL A 182 -0.42 -7.67 12.16
CA VAL A 182 0.09 -8.99 11.79
C VAL A 182 -0.81 -10.06 12.41
N ALA A 183 -1.22 -11.06 11.63
CA ALA A 183 -2.02 -12.17 12.14
C ALA A 183 -1.24 -12.95 13.22
N LEU A 184 -1.83 -13.10 14.41
CA LEU A 184 -1.23 -13.89 15.47
C LEU A 184 -1.45 -15.37 15.26
N TYR A 185 -0.51 -16.17 15.72
CA TYR A 185 -0.65 -17.62 15.81
C TYR A 185 -1.49 -17.98 17.05
N ASP A 186 -2.39 -18.93 16.90
CA ASP A 186 -3.20 -19.49 17.98
C ASP A 186 -2.83 -20.96 18.20
N ALA A 187 -2.16 -21.24 19.32
CA ALA A 187 -1.71 -22.58 19.69
C ALA A 187 -2.86 -23.53 20.07
N THR A 188 -4.06 -22.99 20.35
CA THR A 188 -5.24 -23.79 20.71
C THR A 188 -6.00 -24.30 19.49
N ARG A 189 -5.59 -23.84 18.30
CA ARG A 189 -6.16 -24.18 17.02
C ARG A 189 -5.23 -25.13 16.28
N GLU A 190 -5.80 -25.98 15.43
CA GLU A 190 -4.99 -26.74 14.48
C GLU A 190 -4.07 -25.79 13.68
N PRO A 191 -2.80 -26.17 13.39
CA PRO A 191 -1.74 -25.26 12.91
C PRO A 191 -1.98 -24.58 11.55
N GLU A 192 -3.18 -24.70 10.99
CA GLU A 192 -3.54 -24.23 9.67
C GLU A 192 -3.82 -22.73 9.65
N ALA A 193 -3.79 -22.16 8.46
CA ALA A 193 -4.21 -20.78 8.22
C ALA A 193 -5.70 -20.57 8.56
N TYR A 194 -6.04 -19.41 9.12
CA TYR A 194 -7.41 -19.03 9.44
C TYR A 194 -8.29 -19.10 8.17
N PRO A 195 -9.35 -19.93 8.13
CA PRO A 195 -10.27 -20.00 7.01
C PRO A 195 -11.06 -18.71 6.83
N ILE A 196 -11.66 -18.56 5.66
CA ILE A 196 -12.59 -17.46 5.38
C ILE A 196 -13.72 -17.46 6.43
N GLY A 197 -14.06 -16.29 6.94
CA GLY A 197 -15.12 -16.10 7.94
C GLY A 197 -14.67 -16.30 9.39
N TYR A 198 -13.45 -16.79 9.64
CA TYR A 198 -12.96 -16.98 11.00
C TYR A 198 -12.46 -15.68 11.63
N PRO A 199 -12.55 -15.57 12.98
CA PRO A 199 -11.90 -14.50 13.71
C PRO A 199 -10.37 -14.66 13.65
N VAL A 200 -9.68 -13.62 13.21
CA VAL A 200 -8.22 -13.54 13.14
C VAL A 200 -7.75 -12.46 14.11
N PRO A 201 -7.03 -12.81 15.19
CA PRO A 201 -6.37 -11.82 16.03
C PRO A 201 -5.20 -11.19 15.26
N CYS A 202 -5.18 -9.86 15.17
CA CYS A 202 -4.12 -9.10 14.53
C CYS A 202 -3.45 -8.18 15.55
N VAL A 203 -2.13 -8.30 15.72
CA VAL A 203 -1.35 -7.40 16.56
C VAL A 203 -1.03 -6.11 15.81
N ARG A 204 -1.37 -4.98 16.41
CA ARG A 204 -1.18 -3.64 15.88
C ARG A 204 -0.03 -2.89 16.53
N ARG A 205 0.22 -3.18 17.81
CA ARG A 205 1.32 -2.62 18.58
C ARG A 205 2.00 -3.70 19.41
N GLY A 206 3.32 -3.63 19.49
CA GLY A 206 4.15 -4.59 20.19
C GLY A 206 5.03 -5.40 19.24
N ARG A 207 5.76 -6.36 19.79
CA ARG A 207 6.72 -7.17 19.02
C ARG A 207 6.11 -8.50 18.60
N VAL A 208 6.28 -8.86 17.34
CA VAL A 208 5.70 -10.07 16.75
C VAL A 208 6.70 -10.72 15.81
N PHE A 209 6.69 -12.05 15.79
CA PHE A 209 7.45 -12.81 14.81
C PHE A 209 6.72 -12.84 13.47
N VAL A 210 7.48 -12.67 12.41
CA VAL A 210 7.06 -12.67 11.00
C VAL A 210 8.08 -13.44 10.19
N THR A 211 7.81 -13.65 8.91
CA THR A 211 8.82 -14.20 7.98
C THR A 211 9.46 -13.04 7.21
N SER A 212 10.78 -12.90 7.37
CA SER A 212 11.61 -12.02 6.55
C SER A 212 12.13 -12.76 5.33
N GLU A 213 11.99 -12.17 4.16
CA GLU A 213 12.53 -12.71 2.90
C GLU A 213 14.04 -12.42 2.76
N THR A 214 14.53 -11.39 3.45
CA THR A 214 15.92 -10.93 3.36
C THR A 214 16.61 -10.96 4.71
N SER A 215 17.94 -10.83 4.71
CA SER A 215 18.70 -10.47 5.91
C SER A 215 18.40 -9.03 6.32
N TYR A 216 18.42 -8.78 7.62
CA TYR A 216 18.01 -7.51 8.22
C TYR A 216 18.88 -7.14 9.42
N SER A 217 18.93 -5.84 9.71
CA SER A 217 19.56 -5.27 10.89
C SER A 217 18.52 -4.71 11.86
N ASP A 218 18.91 -4.57 13.13
CA ASP A 218 18.07 -3.91 14.13
C ASP A 218 17.73 -2.49 13.70
N GLY A 219 16.44 -2.14 13.77
CA GLY A 219 15.95 -0.82 13.37
C GLY A 219 15.76 -0.62 11.86
N ASP A 220 15.99 -1.64 11.04
CA ASP A 220 15.69 -1.55 9.60
C ASP A 220 14.19 -1.27 9.35
N PRO A 221 13.85 -0.53 8.28
CA PRO A 221 12.46 -0.37 7.86
C PRO A 221 11.85 -1.71 7.45
N VAL A 222 10.52 -1.83 7.56
CA VAL A 222 9.80 -3.05 7.18
C VAL A 222 8.99 -2.75 5.92
N PHE A 223 9.26 -3.48 4.84
CA PHE A 223 8.48 -3.47 3.61
C PHE A 223 7.67 -4.76 3.52
N VAL A 224 6.43 -4.65 3.03
CA VAL A 224 5.46 -5.74 2.94
C VAL A 224 5.28 -6.15 1.49
N ARG A 225 5.35 -7.45 1.22
CA ARG A 225 5.09 -8.06 -0.10
C ARG A 225 3.63 -7.89 -0.51
N PHE A 226 3.41 -7.17 -1.61
CA PHE A 226 2.11 -6.97 -2.24
C PHE A 226 1.95 -7.82 -3.49
N ILE A 227 2.97 -7.79 -4.35
CA ILE A 227 3.03 -8.57 -5.57
C ILE A 227 3.87 -9.80 -5.26
N ALA A 228 3.24 -10.98 -5.26
CA ALA A 228 3.90 -12.25 -5.00
C ALA A 228 3.85 -13.13 -6.25
N ALA A 229 5.00 -13.62 -6.69
CA ALA A 229 5.15 -14.57 -7.79
C ALA A 229 5.91 -15.83 -7.34
N GLY A 230 5.55 -16.98 -7.90
CA GLY A 230 6.23 -18.25 -7.61
C GLY A 230 6.14 -18.64 -6.13
N ALA A 231 7.28 -18.61 -5.43
CA ALA A 231 7.39 -19.02 -4.03
C ALA A 231 7.23 -17.85 -3.03
N GLU A 232 7.03 -16.62 -3.51
CA GLU A 232 6.77 -15.46 -2.67
C GLU A 232 5.38 -15.56 -2.02
N VAL A 233 5.22 -14.93 -0.86
CA VAL A 233 3.95 -14.94 -0.13
C VAL A 233 3.55 -13.52 0.24
N ALA A 234 2.39 -13.09 -0.27
CA ALA A 234 1.84 -11.78 0.06
C ALA A 234 1.64 -11.61 1.57
N GLY A 235 2.04 -10.44 2.09
CA GLY A 235 2.03 -10.15 3.53
C GLY A 235 3.29 -10.58 4.28
N GLN A 236 4.26 -11.25 3.64
CA GLN A 236 5.62 -11.38 4.18
C GLN A 236 6.37 -10.06 4.13
N VAL A 237 7.48 -9.99 4.86
CA VAL A 237 8.23 -8.75 5.04
C VAL A 237 9.67 -8.85 4.58
N ARG A 238 10.29 -7.70 4.37
CA ARG A 238 11.71 -7.54 4.05
C ARG A 238 12.20 -6.17 4.48
N ASN A 239 13.52 -5.99 4.56
CA ASN A 239 14.13 -4.76 5.07
C ASN A 239 14.36 -3.66 4.01
N VAL A 240 14.10 -3.96 2.74
CA VAL A 240 14.36 -3.05 1.62
C VAL A 240 13.25 -3.15 0.60
N ALA A 241 12.96 -2.06 -0.10
CA ALA A 241 12.04 -2.07 -1.23
C ALA A 241 12.44 -3.11 -2.27
N ASP A 242 11.44 -3.64 -2.97
CA ASP A 242 11.62 -4.56 -4.09
C ASP A 242 10.91 -3.99 -5.32
N SER A 243 11.46 -2.91 -5.88
CA SER A 243 10.77 -2.15 -6.91
C SER A 243 9.33 -1.79 -6.44
N ASN A 244 8.32 -2.12 -7.25
CA ASN A 244 6.90 -1.93 -6.94
C ASN A 244 6.22 -3.19 -6.34
N ASP A 245 6.98 -4.20 -5.94
CA ASP A 245 6.40 -5.44 -5.40
C ASP A 245 6.20 -5.36 -3.88
N CYS A 246 6.91 -4.44 -3.21
CA CYS A 246 6.86 -4.27 -1.76
C CYS A 246 6.61 -2.81 -1.34
N VAL A 247 5.80 -2.66 -0.30
CA VAL A 247 5.37 -1.36 0.22
C VAL A 247 5.85 -1.15 1.65
N LEU A 248 6.37 0.03 1.95
CA LEU A 248 6.79 0.39 3.31
C LEU A 248 5.62 0.31 4.29
N LEU A 249 5.79 -0.40 5.41
CA LEU A 249 4.90 -0.35 6.57
C LEU A 249 5.40 0.69 7.56
N GLN A 250 4.76 1.85 7.58
CA GLN A 250 5.02 2.90 8.56
C GLN A 250 4.69 2.41 9.97
N GLY A 251 5.48 2.86 10.94
CA GLY A 251 5.36 2.41 12.33
C GLY A 251 5.93 1.01 12.60
N ALA A 252 6.51 0.33 11.61
CA ALA A 252 7.15 -0.97 11.78
C ALA A 252 8.68 -0.89 11.63
N ARG A 253 9.42 -1.60 12.49
CA ARG A 253 10.88 -1.75 12.40
C ARG A 253 11.30 -3.17 12.73
N PHE A 254 12.33 -3.67 12.06
CA PHE A 254 12.98 -4.91 12.48
C PHE A 254 13.56 -4.76 13.88
N TRP A 255 13.46 -5.82 14.66
CA TRP A 255 14.01 -5.90 16.01
C TRP A 255 15.06 -7.00 16.06
N ARG A 256 16.28 -6.60 16.42
CA ARG A 256 17.53 -7.36 16.29
C ARG A 256 17.92 -7.61 14.83
N SER A 257 19.16 -8.04 14.64
CA SER A 257 19.69 -8.43 13.33
C SER A 257 19.49 -9.93 13.09
N GLY A 258 19.33 -10.32 11.83
CA GLY A 258 19.14 -11.71 11.43
C GLY A 258 19.23 -11.92 9.91
N SER A 259 19.00 -13.16 9.49
CA SER A 259 18.94 -13.56 8.08
C SER A 259 17.49 -13.80 7.65
N ALA A 260 17.28 -14.09 6.36
CA ALA A 260 16.00 -14.58 5.86
C ALA A 260 15.46 -15.76 6.72
N GLY A 261 14.13 -15.80 6.89
CA GLY A 261 13.43 -16.73 7.78
C GLY A 261 12.66 -15.99 8.88
N VAL A 262 12.41 -16.67 10.00
CA VAL A 262 11.65 -16.09 11.12
C VAL A 262 12.41 -14.88 11.69
N ALA A 263 11.72 -13.75 11.77
CA ALA A 263 12.23 -12.47 12.22
C ALA A 263 11.27 -11.82 13.19
N ALA A 264 11.75 -10.94 14.07
CA ALA A 264 10.88 -10.13 14.92
C ALA A 264 10.80 -8.71 14.37
N ILE A 265 9.60 -8.14 14.36
CA ILE A 265 9.38 -6.73 14.11
C ILE A 265 8.69 -6.08 15.30
N ASN A 266 8.99 -4.81 15.55
CA ASN A 266 8.24 -3.96 16.45
C ASN A 266 7.21 -3.16 15.63
N LEU A 267 5.93 -3.29 15.98
CA LEU A 267 4.82 -2.60 15.35
C LEU A 267 4.30 -1.46 16.22
N ASN A 268 3.91 -0.37 15.56
CA ASN A 268 3.24 0.78 16.17
C ASN A 268 2.25 1.42 15.17
N LEU A 269 1.12 0.75 14.95
CA LEU A 269 0.05 1.16 14.02
C LEU A 269 -1.14 1.87 14.69
#